data_AF-A0A3B9LCM6-F1
#
_entry.id   AF-A0A3B9LCM6-F1
#
_cell.length_a   1.000
_cell.length_b   1.000
_cell.length_c   1.000
_cell.angle_alpha   90.00
_cell.angle_beta   90.00
_cell.angle_gamma   90.00
#
_symmetry.space_group_name_H-M   'P 1'
#
loop_
_entity.id
_entity.type
_entity.pdbx_description
1 polymer ?
#
loop_
_entity_poly.entity_id
_entity_poly.type
_entity_poly.pdbx_seq_one_letter_code
_entity_poly.pdbx_strand_id
1 'polypeptide(L)'
;MKGVPLKIRSTASYSGDTPGPGPIANRNEASVDSELTVLPIFLHHISGETPNPYFQSFRAIGDLENATLLLVCRLDAPTAATVRRMIVDAIAAEKSGLWGRAYVDGAHNTGGGGIGIGDQWLAEIAGQLHKVGIPAIYEDTPAIFPEGYPMTDCALYYGWYAGGVAGPFTEPDFRFVPGAIAVHIHSFSASTLRDPNSNWVAPLVSKGAAASMGNVYEPYLQLTPHLDIFNDRLLHGFTFAESAYMSIRVLSWMSVMVGDPLYRPYASWLQIDAPRDSTKSPADEWKMYHAFAVKNIIRPVSEFRALARQVASASHNCPMMEDLALMEARGGHFAEAASHLQQARTCYAQRDDILRVALEEADAWLKQNQPKRALELVRNVLRTAGDAPGAPLLRKMEQDLSVPSTSSPAKP
;
A
#
# COMPACT_ATOMS: atom_id res chain seq x y z
N MET A 1 2.22 -2.09 -33.99
CA MET A 1 0.99 -2.79 -33.55
C MET A 1 0.35 -1.96 -32.45
N LYS A 2 -0.94 -1.63 -32.56
CA LYS A 2 -1.71 -1.15 -31.40
C LYS A 2 -2.00 -2.39 -30.55
N GLY A 3 -1.61 -2.39 -29.28
CA GLY A 3 -1.82 -3.52 -28.36
C GLY A 3 -3.30 -3.75 -28.05
N VAL A 4 -3.59 -4.60 -27.06
CA VAL A 4 -4.96 -4.79 -26.55
C VAL A 4 -5.48 -3.44 -26.02
N PRO A 5 -6.69 -2.97 -26.41
CA PRO A 5 -7.25 -1.74 -25.88
C PRO A 5 -7.45 -1.82 -24.36
N LEU A 6 -7.34 -0.69 -23.66
CA LEU A 6 -7.49 -0.64 -22.21
C LEU A 6 -8.97 -0.70 -21.75
N LYS A 7 -9.85 -0.05 -22.52
CA LYS A 7 -11.24 0.17 -22.11
C LYS A 7 -12.18 0.29 -23.29
N ILE A 8 -13.43 -0.09 -23.05
CA ILE A 8 -14.55 -0.04 -23.97
C ILE A 8 -15.32 1.24 -23.69
N ARG A 9 -15.54 2.04 -24.73
CA ARG A 9 -16.34 3.26 -24.62
C ARG A 9 -17.82 2.91 -24.60
N SER A 10 -18.58 3.64 -23.80
CA SER A 10 -20.04 3.53 -23.81
C SER A 10 -20.65 3.87 -25.17
N THR A 11 -21.80 3.27 -25.44
CA THR A 11 -22.65 3.55 -26.60
C THR A 11 -24.10 3.76 -26.14
N ALA A 12 -24.84 4.62 -26.84
CA ALA A 12 -26.23 4.91 -26.50
C ALA A 12 -27.15 3.68 -26.64
N SER A 13 -26.83 2.78 -27.56
CA SER A 13 -27.53 1.51 -27.72
C SER A 13 -26.59 0.43 -28.27
N TYR A 14 -26.86 -0.81 -27.89
CA TYR A 14 -26.24 -2.00 -28.44
C TYR A 14 -27.33 -3.01 -28.81
N SER A 15 -27.24 -3.62 -29.98
CA SER A 15 -28.28 -4.54 -30.45
C SER A 15 -28.27 -5.83 -29.63
N GLY A 16 -29.42 -6.19 -29.06
CA GLY A 16 -29.57 -7.38 -28.21
C GLY A 16 -29.29 -7.16 -26.72
N ASP A 17 -28.80 -5.98 -26.34
CA ASP A 17 -28.61 -5.64 -24.93
C ASP A 17 -29.94 -5.27 -24.26
N THR A 18 -30.04 -5.47 -22.94
CA THR A 18 -31.25 -5.19 -22.15
C THR A 18 -30.92 -4.38 -20.89
N PRO A 19 -30.57 -3.08 -21.04
CA PRO A 19 -30.14 -2.24 -19.93
C PRO A 19 -31.14 -2.22 -18.77
N GLY A 20 -30.65 -2.45 -17.55
CA GLY A 20 -31.43 -2.39 -16.33
C GLY A 20 -31.55 -0.96 -15.77
N PRO A 21 -32.34 -0.77 -14.69
CA PRO A 21 -32.49 0.53 -14.04
C PRO A 21 -31.30 0.91 -13.15
N GLY A 22 -31.21 2.19 -12.81
CA GLY A 22 -30.24 2.68 -11.82
C GLY A 22 -28.88 3.06 -12.42
N PRO A 23 -27.90 3.39 -11.56
CA PRO A 23 -26.64 4.00 -11.99
C PRO A 23 -25.61 3.01 -12.54
N ILE A 24 -25.88 1.70 -12.43
CA ILE A 24 -24.94 0.63 -12.76
C ILE A 24 -25.49 -0.21 -13.92
N ALA A 25 -26.70 -0.76 -13.79
CA ALA A 25 -27.26 -1.74 -14.74
C ALA A 25 -27.53 -1.19 -16.16
N ASN A 26 -27.40 0.12 -16.39
CA ASN A 26 -27.52 0.74 -17.72
C ASN A 26 -26.18 1.16 -18.35
N ARG A 27 -25.05 0.86 -17.70
CA ARG A 27 -23.71 1.23 -18.16
C ARG A 27 -23.13 0.13 -19.02
N ASN A 28 -22.52 0.47 -20.15
CA ASN A 28 -21.91 -0.49 -21.07
C ASN A 28 -20.46 -0.13 -21.46
N GLU A 29 -19.88 0.87 -20.79
CA GLU A 29 -18.44 1.00 -20.71
C GLU A 29 -17.86 0.00 -19.69
N ALA A 30 -16.66 -0.52 -19.98
CA ALA A 30 -15.95 -1.44 -19.10
C ALA A 30 -14.45 -1.39 -19.39
N SER A 31 -13.64 -2.00 -18.54
CA SER A 31 -12.29 -2.38 -18.93
C SER A 31 -12.33 -3.59 -19.85
N VAL A 32 -11.42 -3.64 -20.83
CA VAL A 32 -11.31 -4.82 -21.71
C VAL A 32 -10.91 -6.05 -20.90
N ASP A 33 -10.01 -5.88 -19.92
CA ASP A 33 -9.51 -6.94 -19.06
C ASP A 33 -10.64 -7.64 -18.27
N SER A 34 -11.59 -6.87 -17.73
CA SER A 34 -12.74 -7.42 -16.99
C SER A 34 -13.73 -8.13 -17.91
N GLU A 35 -13.93 -7.66 -19.14
CA GLU A 35 -14.72 -8.39 -20.16
C GLU A 35 -14.04 -9.71 -20.57
N LEU A 36 -12.72 -9.69 -20.76
CA LEU A 36 -11.95 -10.89 -21.07
C LEU A 36 -12.07 -11.95 -19.94
N THR A 37 -12.21 -11.51 -18.69
CA THR A 37 -12.35 -12.40 -17.53
C THR A 37 -13.62 -13.24 -17.59
N VAL A 38 -14.72 -12.66 -18.08
CA VAL A 38 -16.05 -13.30 -18.13
C VAL A 38 -16.35 -13.99 -19.45
N LEU A 39 -15.43 -13.98 -20.42
CA LEU A 39 -15.61 -14.65 -21.72
C LEU A 39 -16.10 -16.11 -21.60
N PRO A 40 -15.59 -16.96 -20.68
CA PRO A 40 -16.06 -18.34 -20.57
C PRO A 40 -17.48 -18.47 -20.00
N ILE A 41 -18.01 -17.43 -19.35
CA ILE A 41 -19.38 -17.42 -18.79
C ILE A 41 -20.42 -17.26 -19.92
N PHE A 42 -20.03 -16.71 -21.07
CA PHE A 42 -20.89 -16.48 -22.23
C PHE A 42 -22.18 -15.71 -21.88
N LEU A 43 -22.00 -14.48 -21.41
CA LEU A 43 -23.12 -13.60 -21.07
C LEU A 43 -23.73 -12.99 -22.33
N HIS A 44 -25.06 -13.08 -22.46
CA HIS A 44 -25.81 -12.40 -23.53
C HIS A 44 -26.16 -10.94 -23.20
N HIS A 45 -25.86 -10.50 -21.97
CA HIS A 45 -26.14 -9.16 -21.46
C HIS A 45 -24.85 -8.36 -21.42
N ILE A 46 -24.89 -7.09 -21.88
CA ILE A 46 -23.70 -6.24 -21.99
C ILE A 46 -23.70 -5.16 -20.92
N SER A 47 -24.86 -4.57 -20.64
CA SER A 47 -24.91 -3.51 -19.63
C SER A 47 -24.69 -4.04 -18.21
N GLY A 48 -24.24 -3.20 -17.30
CA GLY A 48 -24.08 -3.55 -15.89
C GLY A 48 -22.91 -4.48 -15.59
N GLU A 49 -22.80 -4.80 -14.32
CA GLU A 49 -21.75 -5.61 -13.73
C GLU A 49 -22.19 -7.07 -13.56
N THR A 50 -21.21 -7.97 -13.51
CA THR A 50 -21.45 -9.39 -13.23
C THR A 50 -20.88 -9.76 -11.86
N PRO A 51 -21.64 -10.41 -10.96
CA PRO A 51 -21.10 -10.90 -9.70
C PRO A 51 -19.90 -11.84 -9.90
N ASN A 52 -18.82 -11.61 -9.17
CA ASN A 52 -17.63 -12.45 -9.23
C ASN A 52 -17.80 -13.70 -8.35
N PRO A 53 -17.88 -14.92 -8.90
CA PRO A 53 -18.01 -16.15 -8.10
C PRO A 53 -16.74 -16.48 -7.31
N TYR A 54 -15.61 -15.83 -7.60
CA TYR A 54 -14.34 -16.03 -6.90
C TYR A 54 -14.10 -15.05 -5.75
N PHE A 55 -14.96 -14.04 -5.60
CA PHE A 55 -14.87 -13.08 -4.51
C PHE A 55 -14.90 -13.79 -3.15
N GLN A 56 -14.02 -13.37 -2.23
CA GLN A 56 -13.81 -13.96 -0.90
C GLN A 56 -13.37 -15.43 -0.86
N SER A 57 -13.09 -16.06 -2.01
CA SER A 57 -12.51 -17.41 -2.04
C SER A 57 -11.20 -17.48 -1.24
N PHE A 58 -10.82 -18.69 -0.85
CA PHE A 58 -9.54 -19.05 -0.25
C PHE A 58 -9.01 -20.35 -0.86
N ARG A 59 -9.23 -20.53 -2.17
CA ARG A 59 -8.79 -21.70 -2.94
C ARG A 59 -8.12 -21.21 -4.20
N ALA A 60 -7.04 -21.85 -4.63
CA ALA A 60 -6.41 -21.51 -5.90
C ALA A 60 -7.43 -21.68 -7.03
N ILE A 61 -7.30 -20.90 -8.12
CA ILE A 61 -8.29 -20.95 -9.21
C ILE A 61 -8.36 -22.33 -9.86
N GLY A 62 -7.21 -23.03 -9.91
CA GLY A 62 -7.12 -24.40 -10.42
C GLY A 62 -7.80 -25.45 -9.52
N ASP A 63 -8.09 -25.11 -8.27
CA ASP A 63 -8.81 -26.00 -7.35
C ASP A 63 -10.32 -25.87 -7.48
N LEU A 64 -10.84 -24.85 -8.19
CA LEU A 64 -12.27 -24.64 -8.33
C LEU A 64 -12.87 -25.59 -9.38
N GLU A 65 -13.91 -26.32 -8.98
CA GLU A 65 -14.70 -27.12 -9.90
C GLU A 65 -15.41 -26.21 -10.91
N ASN A 66 -15.29 -26.53 -12.21
CA ASN A 66 -15.88 -25.74 -13.29
C ASN A 66 -15.47 -24.26 -13.26
N ALA A 67 -14.18 -23.95 -13.07
CA ALA A 67 -13.69 -22.58 -13.15
C ALA A 67 -14.04 -21.94 -14.51
N THR A 68 -15.05 -21.07 -14.54
CA THR A 68 -15.50 -20.33 -15.73
C THR A 68 -14.91 -18.92 -15.80
N LEU A 69 -13.76 -18.69 -15.16
CA LEU A 69 -13.09 -17.38 -15.11
C LEU A 69 -11.71 -17.47 -15.72
N LEU A 70 -11.35 -16.45 -16.52
CA LEU A 70 -9.96 -16.20 -16.92
C LEU A 70 -9.41 -15.12 -16.00
N LEU A 71 -8.43 -15.43 -15.15
CA LEU A 71 -7.81 -14.39 -14.32
C LEU A 71 -6.89 -13.52 -15.18
N VAL A 72 -7.44 -12.43 -15.75
CA VAL A 72 -6.73 -11.57 -16.69
C VAL A 72 -5.90 -10.53 -15.94
N CYS A 73 -4.61 -10.48 -16.21
CA CYS A 73 -3.74 -9.38 -15.83
C CYS A 73 -3.02 -8.83 -17.06
N ARG A 74 -2.59 -7.58 -16.96
CA ARG A 74 -1.96 -6.87 -18.05
C ARG A 74 -0.51 -6.53 -17.74
N LEU A 75 0.35 -6.88 -18.69
CA LEU A 75 1.74 -6.45 -18.77
C LEU A 75 1.83 -5.21 -19.67
N ASP A 76 1.43 -4.05 -19.15
CA ASP A 76 1.43 -2.78 -19.89
C ASP A 76 1.83 -1.62 -18.97
N ALA A 77 2.53 -0.66 -19.56
CA ALA A 77 3.08 0.50 -18.90
C ALA A 77 3.44 1.55 -19.97
N PRO A 78 3.87 2.77 -19.58
CA PRO A 78 4.29 3.79 -20.54
C PRO A 78 5.44 3.34 -21.46
N THR A 79 6.32 2.44 -20.96
CA THR A 79 7.45 1.92 -21.75
C THR A 79 7.58 0.40 -21.64
N ALA A 80 8.11 -0.24 -22.69
CA ALA A 80 8.42 -1.68 -22.67
C ALA A 80 9.52 -2.03 -21.65
N ALA A 81 10.41 -1.09 -21.32
CA ALA A 81 11.42 -1.28 -20.28
C ALA A 81 10.76 -1.43 -18.90
N THR A 82 9.74 -0.63 -18.61
CA THR A 82 8.93 -0.75 -17.39
C THR A 82 8.26 -2.13 -17.29
N VAL A 83 7.69 -2.64 -18.39
CA VAL A 83 7.08 -3.98 -18.43
C VAL A 83 8.11 -5.09 -18.22
N ARG A 84 9.29 -5.00 -18.84
CA ARG A 84 10.36 -5.98 -18.61
C ARG A 84 10.82 -5.97 -17.15
N ARG A 85 11.02 -4.78 -16.59
CA ARG A 85 11.41 -4.60 -15.19
C ARG A 85 10.36 -5.19 -14.24
N MET A 86 9.08 -4.90 -14.46
CA MET A 86 7.95 -5.47 -13.72
C MET A 86 8.04 -7.00 -13.57
N ILE A 87 8.31 -7.72 -14.66
CA ILE A 87 8.44 -9.18 -14.67
C ILE A 87 9.72 -9.63 -13.97
N VAL A 88 10.86 -8.99 -14.28
CA VAL A 88 12.15 -9.34 -13.67
C VAL A 88 12.14 -9.13 -12.16
N ASP A 89 11.56 -8.03 -11.70
CA ASP A 89 11.42 -7.66 -10.29
C ASP A 89 10.51 -8.66 -9.57
N ALA A 90 9.40 -9.08 -10.17
CA ALA A 90 8.51 -10.12 -9.63
C ALA A 90 9.27 -11.45 -9.45
N ILE A 91 9.97 -11.93 -10.49
CA ILE A 91 10.76 -13.16 -10.44
C ILE A 91 11.89 -13.05 -9.40
N ALA A 92 12.52 -11.87 -9.27
CA ALA A 92 13.57 -11.64 -8.30
C ALA A 92 13.03 -11.72 -6.85
N ALA A 93 11.90 -11.07 -6.58
CA ALA A 93 11.25 -11.10 -5.29
C ALA A 93 10.79 -12.50 -4.90
N GLU A 94 10.25 -13.31 -5.82
CA GLU A 94 9.81 -14.69 -5.52
C GLU A 94 10.94 -15.59 -5.00
N LYS A 95 12.19 -15.36 -5.44
CA LYS A 95 13.34 -16.18 -5.01
C LYS A 95 13.64 -16.04 -3.52
N SER A 96 13.43 -14.86 -2.95
CA SER A 96 13.81 -14.56 -1.57
C SER A 96 12.66 -14.11 -0.68
N GLY A 97 11.48 -13.85 -1.25
CA GLY A 97 10.39 -13.08 -0.65
C GLY A 97 10.51 -11.58 -0.94
N LEU A 98 9.36 -10.90 -0.95
CA LEU A 98 9.26 -9.44 -0.95
C LEU A 98 9.54 -8.92 0.46
N TRP A 99 10.57 -8.09 0.64
CA TRP A 99 10.96 -7.53 1.93
C TRP A 99 11.03 -6.01 1.89
N GLY A 100 10.57 -5.37 2.95
CA GLY A 100 10.56 -3.91 3.12
C GLY A 100 9.44 -3.47 4.04
N ARG A 101 9.12 -2.18 3.99
CA ARG A 101 8.04 -1.55 4.76
C ARG A 101 6.78 -1.43 3.93
N ALA A 102 5.65 -1.42 4.63
CA ALA A 102 4.37 -1.01 4.08
C ALA A 102 4.06 0.44 4.43
N TYR A 103 3.46 1.15 3.48
CA TYR A 103 2.93 2.49 3.65
C TYR A 103 1.44 2.45 3.37
N VAL A 104 0.65 2.77 4.38
CA VAL A 104 -0.81 2.80 4.31
C VAL A 104 -1.24 4.25 4.48
N ASP A 105 -1.98 4.78 3.52
CA ASP A 105 -2.41 6.18 3.45
C ASP A 105 -3.94 6.20 3.52
N GLY A 106 -4.47 6.29 4.74
CA GLY A 106 -5.90 6.47 4.99
C GLY A 106 -6.33 7.91 4.79
N ALA A 107 -7.63 8.18 4.91
CA ALA A 107 -8.16 9.55 4.92
C ALA A 107 -8.98 9.87 6.16
N HIS A 108 -8.95 8.98 7.17
CA HIS A 108 -9.63 9.19 8.43
C HIS A 108 -11.15 9.44 8.27
N ASN A 109 -11.79 8.80 7.28
CA ASN A 109 -13.23 8.91 7.12
C ASN A 109 -13.94 8.04 8.17
N THR A 110 -14.20 8.64 9.33
CA THR A 110 -14.94 8.04 10.45
C THR A 110 -16.46 8.03 10.24
N GLY A 111 -16.95 8.60 9.13
CA GLY A 111 -18.37 8.70 8.81
C GLY A 111 -18.97 7.39 8.30
N GLY A 112 -20.16 7.04 8.80
CA GLY A 112 -20.97 5.95 8.23
C GLY A 112 -21.41 6.28 6.80
N GLY A 113 -21.19 5.34 5.87
CA GLY A 113 -21.52 5.50 4.45
C GLY A 113 -20.54 4.73 3.56
N GLY A 114 -20.69 4.87 2.24
CA GLY A 114 -19.83 4.18 1.26
C GLY A 114 -18.34 4.46 1.48
N ILE A 115 -17.94 5.72 1.69
CA ILE A 115 -16.53 6.14 1.75
C ILE A 115 -15.76 5.51 2.92
N GLY A 116 -16.39 5.36 4.10
CA GLY A 116 -15.72 4.79 5.29
C GLY A 116 -15.32 3.31 5.14
N ILE A 117 -15.89 2.58 4.18
CA ILE A 117 -15.50 1.19 3.92
C ILE A 117 -14.06 1.07 3.41
N GLY A 118 -13.60 2.09 2.65
CA GLY A 118 -12.24 2.13 2.12
C GLY A 118 -11.20 2.29 3.23
N ASP A 119 -11.44 3.26 4.13
CA ASP A 119 -10.62 3.46 5.33
C ASP A 119 -10.61 2.21 6.23
N GLN A 120 -11.75 1.50 6.35
CA GLN A 120 -11.81 0.24 7.09
C GLN A 120 -10.88 -0.83 6.48
N TRP A 121 -10.83 -0.96 5.16
CA TRP A 121 -9.92 -1.90 4.50
C TRP A 121 -8.46 -1.54 4.79
N LEU A 122 -8.10 -0.26 4.67
CA LEU A 122 -6.74 0.22 4.92
C LEU A 122 -6.32 0.02 6.39
N ALA A 123 -7.21 0.26 7.34
CA ALA A 123 -6.96 0.02 8.76
C ALA A 123 -6.69 -1.46 9.06
N GLU A 124 -7.45 -2.39 8.46
CA GLU A 124 -7.25 -3.83 8.65
C GLU A 124 -5.90 -4.30 8.08
N ILE A 125 -5.45 -3.74 6.95
CA ILE A 125 -4.14 -4.08 6.36
C ILE A 125 -3.02 -3.86 7.37
N ALA A 126 -2.99 -2.73 8.07
CA ALA A 126 -1.94 -2.50 9.08
C ALA A 126 -1.94 -3.58 10.17
N GLY A 127 -3.12 -4.03 10.61
CA GLY A 127 -3.25 -5.15 11.55
C GLY A 127 -2.77 -6.48 10.98
N GLN A 128 -3.08 -6.77 9.71
CA GLN A 128 -2.60 -7.98 9.01
C GLN A 128 -1.07 -8.01 8.90
N LEU A 129 -0.45 -6.89 8.54
CA LEU A 129 1.00 -6.76 8.37
C LEU A 129 1.76 -6.95 9.69
N HIS A 130 1.25 -6.37 10.78
CA HIS A 130 1.82 -6.55 12.11
C HIS A 130 1.80 -8.01 12.58
N LYS A 131 0.75 -8.78 12.23
CA LYS A 131 0.66 -10.22 12.59
C LYS A 131 1.80 -11.04 11.97
N VAL A 132 2.34 -10.60 10.85
CA VAL A 132 3.43 -11.26 10.12
C VAL A 132 4.75 -10.50 10.19
N GLY A 133 4.87 -9.46 11.02
CA GLY A 133 6.12 -8.73 11.22
C GLY A 133 6.60 -7.95 10.00
N ILE A 134 5.68 -7.40 9.20
CA ILE A 134 6.00 -6.38 8.19
C ILE A 134 5.80 -5.01 8.84
N PRO A 135 6.85 -4.17 8.95
CA PRO A 135 6.73 -2.81 9.45
C PRO A 135 5.74 -1.97 8.63
N ALA A 136 4.87 -1.23 9.31
CA ALA A 136 3.82 -0.45 8.65
C ALA A 136 3.75 1.00 9.17
N ILE A 137 3.91 1.94 8.26
CA ILE A 137 3.61 3.35 8.50
C ILE A 137 2.20 3.60 7.99
N TYR A 138 1.29 3.94 8.91
CA TYR A 138 -0.11 4.24 8.60
C TYR A 138 -0.37 5.70 8.90
N GLU A 139 -0.59 6.47 7.85
CA GLU A 139 -1.13 7.81 7.93
C GLU A 139 -2.66 7.69 8.05
N ASP A 140 -3.20 8.00 9.23
CA ASP A 140 -4.64 7.97 9.53
C ASP A 140 -5.13 9.39 9.81
N THR A 141 -4.80 10.30 8.90
CA THR A 141 -5.35 11.66 8.88
C THR A 141 -5.93 11.95 7.50
N PRO A 142 -6.72 13.03 7.33
CA PRO A 142 -7.20 13.42 6.00
C PRO A 142 -6.09 13.86 5.03
N ALA A 143 -4.86 14.01 5.49
CA ALA A 143 -3.73 14.40 4.66
C ALA A 143 -3.06 13.14 4.08
N ILE A 144 -2.69 13.20 2.81
CA ILE A 144 -1.83 12.18 2.19
C ILE A 144 -0.37 12.33 2.65
N PHE A 145 0.44 11.29 2.44
CA PHE A 145 1.90 11.42 2.60
C PHE A 145 2.41 12.63 1.79
N PRO A 146 3.13 13.57 2.43
CA PRO A 146 3.51 14.81 1.76
C PRO A 146 4.62 14.59 0.72
N GLU A 147 4.76 15.55 -0.20
CA GLU A 147 5.90 15.60 -1.11
C GLU A 147 7.22 15.60 -0.31
N GLY A 148 8.22 14.89 -0.83
CA GLY A 148 9.49 14.69 -0.12
C GLY A 148 9.41 13.83 1.15
N TYR A 149 8.27 13.20 1.49
CA TYR A 149 8.25 12.26 2.62
C TYR A 149 9.24 11.12 2.36
N PRO A 150 10.18 10.82 3.29
CA PRO A 150 11.26 9.85 3.04
C PRO A 150 10.75 8.40 3.06
N MET A 151 10.04 8.00 2.01
CA MET A 151 9.44 6.67 1.85
C MET A 151 10.49 5.64 1.42
N THR A 152 11.23 5.12 2.39
CA THR A 152 12.35 4.17 2.22
C THR A 152 11.90 2.70 2.26
N ASP A 153 12.51 1.86 1.43
CA ASP A 153 12.23 0.42 1.36
C ASP A 153 10.74 0.08 1.18
N CYS A 154 10.01 0.87 0.39
CA CYS A 154 8.58 0.68 0.16
C CYS A 154 8.31 -0.60 -0.65
N ALA A 155 7.88 -1.66 0.05
CA ALA A 155 7.48 -2.94 -0.50
C ALA A 155 5.98 -3.01 -0.78
N LEU A 156 5.18 -2.37 0.07
CA LEU A 156 3.73 -2.29 -0.09
C LEU A 156 3.28 -0.84 0.03
N TYR A 157 2.41 -0.41 -0.88
CA TYR A 157 1.71 0.85 -0.76
C TYR A 157 0.20 0.64 -0.97
N TYR A 158 -0.59 1.17 -0.04
CA TYR A 158 -2.04 1.19 -0.10
C TYR A 158 -2.52 2.60 0.25
N GLY A 159 -3.24 3.28 -0.65
CA GLY A 159 -3.62 4.67 -0.39
C GLY A 159 -5.04 5.08 -0.76
N TRP A 160 -5.43 6.25 -0.25
CA TRP A 160 -6.74 6.89 -0.32
C TRP A 160 -6.58 8.42 -0.19
N TYR A 161 -7.49 9.29 -0.63
CA TYR A 161 -8.07 9.36 -1.97
C TYR A 161 -7.59 10.68 -2.56
N ALA A 162 -6.71 10.63 -3.57
CA ALA A 162 -6.27 11.82 -4.29
C ALA A 162 -6.48 11.65 -5.80
N GLY A 163 -6.84 12.74 -6.48
CA GLY A 163 -7.27 12.72 -7.89
C GLY A 163 -6.18 12.26 -8.88
N GLY A 164 -4.93 12.58 -8.55
CA GLY A 164 -3.75 12.18 -9.31
C GLY A 164 -2.59 11.90 -8.37
N VAL A 165 -1.53 11.33 -8.95
CA VAL A 165 -0.30 11.00 -8.23
C VAL A 165 0.19 12.19 -7.42
N ALA A 166 0.53 11.93 -6.17
CA ALA A 166 0.92 12.93 -5.19
C ALA A 166 1.92 12.32 -4.20
N GLY A 167 2.38 13.13 -3.24
CA GLY A 167 3.30 12.68 -2.20
C GLY A 167 4.66 12.27 -2.76
N PRO A 168 5.34 11.26 -2.16
CA PRO A 168 6.67 10.81 -2.61
C PRO A 168 6.72 10.36 -4.07
N PHE A 169 5.59 10.01 -4.67
CA PHE A 169 5.51 9.51 -6.03
C PHE A 169 5.66 10.61 -7.09
N THR A 170 5.63 11.90 -6.72
CA THR A 170 5.95 13.00 -7.64
C THR A 170 7.46 13.19 -7.79
N GLU A 171 8.25 12.75 -6.80
CA GLU A 171 9.70 12.94 -6.78
C GLU A 171 10.39 12.12 -7.88
N PRO A 172 11.19 12.75 -8.77
CA PRO A 172 11.85 12.08 -9.89
C PRO A 172 12.65 10.83 -9.50
N ASP A 173 13.28 10.87 -8.32
CA ASP A 173 14.22 9.88 -7.84
C ASP A 173 13.60 8.79 -6.96
N PHE A 174 12.34 8.95 -6.53
CA PHE A 174 11.65 7.93 -5.73
C PHE A 174 11.57 6.60 -6.49
N ARG A 175 11.94 5.49 -5.83
CA ARG A 175 11.78 4.14 -6.37
C ARG A 175 11.24 3.20 -5.31
N PHE A 176 10.29 2.36 -5.70
CA PHE A 176 9.89 1.19 -4.91
C PHE A 176 11.00 0.13 -4.89
N VAL A 177 10.96 -0.76 -3.90
CA VAL A 177 11.85 -1.94 -3.90
C VAL A 177 11.45 -2.91 -5.04
N PRO A 178 12.38 -3.71 -5.58
CA PRO A 178 12.04 -4.74 -6.56
C PRO A 178 10.96 -5.69 -6.04
N GLY A 179 9.89 -5.86 -6.81
CA GLY A 179 8.75 -6.71 -6.48
C GLY A 179 7.63 -5.99 -5.74
N ALA A 180 7.77 -4.69 -5.46
CA ALA A 180 6.76 -3.95 -4.69
C ALA A 180 5.37 -3.97 -5.34
N ILE A 181 4.35 -3.94 -4.50
CA ILE A 181 2.95 -3.86 -4.90
C ILE A 181 2.38 -2.54 -4.38
N ALA A 182 1.79 -1.75 -5.28
CA ALA A 182 1.30 -0.42 -4.94
C ALA A 182 -0.09 -0.18 -5.52
N VAL A 183 -1.05 0.16 -4.67
CA VAL A 183 -2.45 0.40 -5.06
C VAL A 183 -2.96 1.67 -4.39
N HIS A 184 -3.60 2.54 -5.17
CA HIS A 184 -4.27 3.72 -4.65
C HIS A 184 -5.74 3.69 -5.04
N ILE A 185 -6.62 3.82 -4.07
CA ILE A 185 -8.06 3.84 -4.32
C ILE A 185 -8.42 5.20 -4.89
N HIS A 186 -8.71 5.20 -6.19
CA HIS A 186 -9.25 6.33 -6.92
C HIS A 186 -10.06 5.82 -8.11
N SER A 187 -11.17 6.51 -8.43
CA SER A 187 -12.11 6.09 -9.47
C SER A 187 -11.49 5.99 -10.86
N PHE A 188 -10.51 6.83 -11.16
CA PHE A 188 -9.86 6.88 -12.49
C PHE A 188 -8.38 6.51 -12.44
N SER A 189 -7.97 5.79 -11.39
CA SER A 189 -6.58 5.43 -11.09
C SER A 189 -5.83 4.79 -12.28
N ALA A 190 -6.54 4.10 -13.18
CA ALA A 190 -6.00 3.48 -14.37
C ALA A 190 -6.69 3.94 -15.66
N SER A 191 -7.21 5.17 -15.72
CA SER A 191 -7.92 5.68 -16.91
C SER A 191 -7.04 5.76 -18.16
N THR A 192 -5.72 5.80 -17.97
CA THR A 192 -4.66 5.58 -18.96
C THR A 192 -3.49 4.85 -18.30
N LEU A 193 -2.70 4.15 -19.11
CA LEU A 193 -1.39 3.61 -18.72
C LEU A 193 -0.24 4.16 -19.54
N ARG A 194 -0.53 5.10 -20.44
CA ARG A 194 0.42 5.61 -21.42
C ARG A 194 1.17 6.85 -20.94
N ASP A 195 0.73 7.44 -19.83
CA ASP A 195 1.30 8.64 -19.25
C ASP A 195 1.83 8.35 -17.84
N PRO A 196 3.15 8.41 -17.61
CA PRO A 196 3.76 8.14 -16.31
C PRO A 196 3.41 9.15 -15.21
N ASN A 197 2.69 10.23 -15.54
CA ASN A 197 2.31 11.28 -14.59
C ASN A 197 0.79 11.41 -14.40
N SER A 198 -0.01 10.54 -15.05
CA SER A 198 -1.46 10.63 -15.01
C SER A 198 -2.09 9.59 -14.08
N ASN A 199 -2.98 10.05 -13.21
CA ASN A 199 -3.70 9.24 -12.22
C ASN A 199 -2.74 8.50 -11.28
N TRP A 200 -2.82 7.16 -11.15
CA TRP A 200 -2.06 6.40 -10.16
C TRP A 200 -1.30 5.21 -10.73
N VAL A 201 -1.96 4.32 -11.47
CA VAL A 201 -1.36 3.03 -11.87
C VAL A 201 -0.12 3.23 -12.73
N ALA A 202 -0.17 4.07 -13.76
CA ALA A 202 1.01 4.34 -14.60
C ALA A 202 2.17 5.00 -13.83
N PRO A 203 1.94 6.05 -13.01
CA PRO A 203 2.97 6.58 -12.11
C PRO A 203 3.59 5.51 -11.20
N LEU A 204 2.77 4.72 -10.49
CA LEU A 204 3.26 3.71 -9.55
C LEU A 204 4.16 2.67 -10.22
N VAL A 205 3.73 2.10 -11.36
CA VAL A 205 4.58 1.16 -12.10
C VAL A 205 5.79 1.85 -12.74
N SER A 206 5.70 3.13 -13.10
CA SER A 206 6.86 3.89 -13.59
C SER A 206 7.91 4.10 -12.50
N LYS A 207 7.48 4.22 -11.24
CA LYS A 207 8.34 4.34 -10.06
C LYS A 207 8.88 3.03 -9.53
N GLY A 208 8.56 1.88 -10.13
CA GLY A 208 9.19 0.61 -9.76
C GLY A 208 8.23 -0.48 -9.32
N ALA A 209 6.96 -0.18 -9.05
CA ALA A 209 6.01 -1.20 -8.63
C ALA A 209 5.94 -2.34 -9.68
N ALA A 210 6.02 -3.57 -9.21
CA ALA A 210 5.89 -4.79 -10.01
C ALA A 210 4.43 -5.20 -10.19
N ALA A 211 3.53 -4.74 -9.31
CA ALA A 211 2.10 -4.91 -9.49
C ALA A 211 1.30 -3.71 -8.97
N SER A 212 0.15 -3.47 -9.59
CA SER A 212 -0.81 -2.43 -9.21
C SER A 212 -2.22 -2.78 -9.71
N MET A 213 -3.24 -2.13 -9.16
CA MET A 213 -4.63 -2.28 -9.59
C MET A 213 -5.28 -0.91 -9.66
N GLY A 214 -6.25 -0.75 -10.56
CA GLY A 214 -7.00 0.49 -10.66
C GLY A 214 -8.22 0.37 -11.55
N ASN A 215 -8.82 1.52 -11.88
CA ASN A 215 -10.09 1.57 -12.60
C ASN A 215 -9.99 2.49 -13.83
N VAL A 216 -10.56 2.04 -14.95
CA VAL A 216 -10.50 2.78 -16.24
C VAL A 216 -11.57 3.87 -16.38
N TYR A 217 -12.63 3.76 -15.57
CA TYR A 217 -13.80 4.64 -15.41
C TYR A 217 -14.30 4.54 -13.96
N GLU A 218 -15.29 5.38 -13.60
CA GLU A 218 -15.94 5.39 -12.29
C GLU A 218 -16.46 4.00 -11.89
N PRO A 219 -15.90 3.37 -10.85
CA PRO A 219 -16.27 2.01 -10.47
C PRO A 219 -17.40 1.97 -9.44
N TYR A 220 -17.65 3.03 -8.68
CA TYR A 220 -18.20 2.95 -7.32
C TYR A 220 -17.32 2.13 -6.38
N LEU A 221 -16.99 2.71 -5.23
CA LEU A 221 -16.05 2.13 -4.27
C LEU A 221 -16.36 0.68 -3.89
N GLN A 222 -17.62 0.36 -3.60
CA GLN A 222 -18.04 -1.00 -3.20
C GLN A 222 -17.81 -2.07 -4.28
N LEU A 223 -17.57 -1.66 -5.53
CA LEU A 223 -17.30 -2.55 -6.66
C LEU A 223 -15.80 -2.63 -7.00
N THR A 224 -14.95 -1.87 -6.30
CA THR A 224 -13.50 -1.97 -6.41
C THR A 224 -12.94 -3.15 -5.58
N PRO A 225 -11.68 -3.55 -5.83
CA PRO A 225 -10.97 -4.51 -4.98
C PRO A 225 -10.96 -4.11 -3.49
N HIS A 226 -11.40 -5.03 -2.63
CA HIS A 226 -11.23 -4.98 -1.18
C HIS A 226 -9.75 -5.17 -0.82
N LEU A 227 -9.03 -4.08 -0.52
CA LEU A 227 -7.57 -4.14 -0.37
C LEU A 227 -7.10 -4.94 0.85
N ASP A 228 -7.94 -5.06 1.87
CA ASP A 228 -7.75 -5.94 3.04
C ASP A 228 -7.80 -7.42 2.64
N ILE A 229 -8.74 -7.83 1.79
CA ILE A 229 -8.79 -9.19 1.24
C ILE A 229 -7.58 -9.42 0.33
N PHE A 230 -7.27 -8.46 -0.55
CA PHE A 230 -6.14 -8.57 -1.45
C PHE A 230 -4.81 -8.79 -0.70
N ASN A 231 -4.52 -7.97 0.31
CA ASN A 231 -3.32 -8.11 1.13
C ASN A 231 -3.29 -9.46 1.87
N ASP A 232 -4.41 -9.86 2.48
CA ASP A 232 -4.51 -11.16 3.14
C ASP A 232 -4.18 -12.32 2.20
N ARG A 233 -4.71 -12.33 0.97
CA ARG A 233 -4.42 -13.40 0.01
C ARG A 233 -2.96 -13.41 -0.45
N LEU A 234 -2.35 -12.25 -0.64
CA LEU A 234 -0.92 -12.17 -0.92
C LEU A 234 -0.10 -12.79 0.22
N LEU A 235 -0.39 -12.45 1.48
CA LEU A 235 0.30 -12.98 2.66
C LEU A 235 0.14 -14.50 2.81
N HIS A 236 -0.97 -15.06 2.33
CA HIS A 236 -1.21 -16.50 2.25
C HIS A 236 -0.64 -17.15 0.98
N GLY A 237 0.17 -16.42 0.23
CA GLY A 237 0.98 -16.94 -0.86
C GLY A 237 0.22 -17.22 -2.14
N PHE A 238 -1.02 -16.75 -2.30
CA PHE A 238 -1.73 -16.79 -3.57
C PHE A 238 -1.02 -15.93 -4.63
N THR A 239 -1.28 -16.17 -5.92
CA THR A 239 -0.73 -15.30 -6.96
C THR A 239 -1.34 -13.90 -6.91
N PHE A 240 -0.70 -12.94 -7.58
CA PHE A 240 -1.24 -11.60 -7.75
C PHE A 240 -2.62 -11.63 -8.40
N ALA A 241 -2.79 -12.42 -9.47
CA ALA A 241 -4.08 -12.58 -10.13
C ALA A 241 -5.13 -13.18 -9.17
N GLU A 242 -4.80 -14.28 -8.49
CA GLU A 242 -5.73 -14.91 -7.56
C GLU A 242 -6.14 -13.95 -6.45
N SER A 243 -5.18 -13.27 -5.83
CA SER A 243 -5.43 -12.29 -4.77
C SER A 243 -6.31 -11.14 -5.26
N ALA A 244 -6.04 -10.60 -6.46
CA ALA A 244 -6.81 -9.52 -7.05
C ALA A 244 -8.27 -9.95 -7.29
N TYR A 245 -8.48 -11.10 -7.95
CA TYR A 245 -9.83 -11.56 -8.26
C TYR A 245 -10.57 -12.12 -7.03
N MET A 246 -9.90 -12.60 -5.99
CA MET A 246 -10.56 -12.91 -4.71
C MET A 246 -11.04 -11.65 -3.97
N SER A 247 -10.45 -10.49 -4.27
CA SER A 247 -10.74 -9.24 -3.58
C SER A 247 -11.82 -8.37 -4.25
N ILE A 248 -12.16 -8.63 -5.52
CA ILE A 248 -13.14 -7.80 -6.25
C ILE A 248 -14.54 -8.45 -6.29
N ARG A 249 -15.58 -7.69 -5.97
CA ARG A 249 -16.96 -8.21 -5.92
C ARG A 249 -17.57 -8.50 -7.28
N VAL A 250 -17.15 -7.76 -8.31
CA VAL A 250 -17.81 -7.77 -9.61
C VAL A 250 -16.80 -7.80 -10.76
N LEU A 251 -17.26 -8.29 -11.89
CA LEU A 251 -16.58 -8.43 -13.18
C LEU A 251 -17.42 -7.73 -14.26
N SER A 252 -16.97 -7.74 -15.51
CA SER A 252 -17.60 -6.96 -16.59
C SER A 252 -17.72 -5.47 -16.21
N TRP A 253 -16.67 -4.94 -15.57
CA TRP A 253 -16.70 -3.61 -14.96
C TRP A 253 -15.37 -2.87 -15.14
N MET A 254 -15.08 -1.90 -14.28
CA MET A 254 -14.03 -0.90 -14.53
C MET A 254 -12.61 -1.31 -14.12
N SER A 255 -12.45 -2.38 -13.33
CA SER A 255 -11.17 -2.70 -12.71
C SER A 255 -10.19 -3.38 -13.65
N VAL A 256 -8.91 -3.02 -13.50
CA VAL A 256 -7.78 -3.57 -14.25
C VAL A 256 -6.63 -3.93 -13.31
N MET A 257 -5.99 -5.06 -13.61
CA MET A 257 -4.95 -5.68 -12.80
C MET A 257 -3.66 -5.62 -13.61
N VAL A 258 -2.66 -4.89 -13.12
CA VAL A 258 -1.39 -4.65 -13.83
C VAL A 258 -0.25 -5.34 -13.11
N GLY A 259 0.37 -6.31 -13.76
CA GLY A 259 1.39 -7.14 -13.15
C GLY A 259 1.46 -8.52 -13.80
N ASP A 260 2.50 -9.28 -13.44
CA ASP A 260 2.57 -10.70 -13.77
C ASP A 260 1.48 -11.47 -13.00
N PRO A 261 0.54 -12.15 -13.68
CA PRO A 261 -0.54 -12.88 -13.02
C PRO A 261 -0.06 -14.01 -12.09
N LEU A 262 1.16 -14.53 -12.31
CA LEU A 262 1.73 -15.63 -11.55
C LEU A 262 2.56 -15.18 -10.34
N TYR A 263 2.79 -13.88 -10.17
CA TYR A 263 3.64 -13.35 -9.10
C TYR A 263 3.12 -13.71 -7.70
N ARG A 264 3.95 -14.33 -6.86
CA ARG A 264 3.66 -14.75 -5.48
C ARG A 264 4.68 -14.16 -4.50
N PRO A 265 4.54 -12.89 -4.08
CA PRO A 265 5.54 -12.17 -3.28
C PRO A 265 5.95 -12.88 -1.97
N TYR A 266 5.03 -13.64 -1.37
CA TYR A 266 5.20 -14.22 -0.04
C TYR A 266 5.13 -15.76 -0.01
N ALA A 267 5.10 -16.43 -1.17
CA ALA A 267 5.04 -17.90 -1.19
C ALA A 267 6.26 -18.57 -0.54
N SER A 268 7.44 -17.92 -0.61
CA SER A 268 8.66 -18.43 0.03
C SER A 268 8.59 -18.41 1.56
N TRP A 269 7.75 -17.56 2.17
CA TRP A 269 7.58 -17.48 3.62
C TRP A 269 6.85 -18.70 4.19
N LEU A 270 6.07 -19.39 3.34
CA LEU A 270 5.27 -20.55 3.72
C LEU A 270 6.09 -21.86 3.65
N GLN A 271 7.34 -21.81 3.17
CA GLN A 271 8.20 -22.98 3.07
C GLN A 271 8.90 -23.26 4.40
N ILE A 272 8.80 -24.50 4.88
CA ILE A 272 9.36 -24.93 6.18
C ILE A 272 10.91 -24.94 6.16
N ASP A 273 11.52 -25.21 5.00
CA ASP A 273 12.97 -25.43 4.83
C ASP A 273 13.61 -24.50 3.79
N ALA A 274 13.19 -23.22 3.75
CA ALA A 274 13.85 -22.25 2.87
C ALA A 274 15.37 -22.21 3.17
N PRO A 275 16.26 -22.36 2.16
CA PRO A 275 17.70 -22.36 2.37
C PRO A 275 18.12 -21.10 3.13
N ARG A 276 18.79 -21.27 4.27
CA ARG A 276 19.42 -20.15 4.97
C ARG A 276 20.54 -19.63 4.11
N ASP A 277 20.32 -18.49 3.47
CA ASP A 277 21.39 -17.78 2.80
C ASP A 277 22.44 -17.38 3.85
N SER A 278 23.69 -17.76 3.63
CA SER A 278 24.76 -17.66 4.63
C SER A 278 25.45 -16.30 4.63
N THR A 279 25.13 -15.44 3.67
CA THR A 279 25.64 -14.07 3.57
C THR A 279 24.70 -13.10 4.28
N LYS A 280 25.25 -12.25 5.15
CA LYS A 280 24.50 -11.14 5.74
C LYS A 280 23.91 -10.26 4.64
N SER A 281 22.59 -10.11 4.63
CA SER A 281 21.83 -9.31 3.68
C SER A 281 21.01 -8.25 4.43
N PRO A 282 20.75 -7.06 3.84
CA PRO A 282 19.73 -6.15 4.36
C PRO A 282 18.36 -6.82 4.57
N ALA A 283 18.10 -7.94 3.86
CA ALA A 283 16.92 -8.77 4.07
C ALA A 283 16.81 -9.40 5.48
N ASP A 284 17.92 -9.52 6.21
CA ASP A 284 18.00 -10.26 7.46
C ASP A 284 17.23 -9.59 8.60
N GLU A 285 17.18 -8.26 8.62
CA GLU A 285 16.41 -7.50 9.63
C GLU A 285 14.91 -7.76 9.44
N TRP A 286 14.41 -7.72 8.21
CA TRP A 286 13.00 -8.00 7.90
C TRP A 286 12.64 -9.45 8.22
N LYS A 287 13.47 -10.41 7.80
CA LYS A 287 13.30 -11.85 8.09
C LYS A 287 13.26 -12.13 9.59
N MET A 288 14.14 -11.49 10.35
CA MET A 288 14.19 -11.64 11.80
C MET A 288 12.91 -11.11 12.45
N TYR A 289 12.41 -9.96 12.00
CA TYR A 289 11.16 -9.43 12.55
C TYR A 289 9.95 -10.31 12.18
N HIS A 290 9.85 -10.75 10.93
CA HIS A 290 8.84 -11.70 10.49
C HIS A 290 8.85 -12.99 11.34
N ALA A 291 10.01 -13.63 11.47
CA ALA A 291 10.17 -14.85 12.27
C ALA A 291 9.83 -14.62 13.75
N PHE A 292 10.18 -13.45 14.29
CA PHE A 292 9.78 -13.06 15.65
C PHE A 292 8.26 -12.94 15.77
N ALA A 293 7.62 -12.21 14.86
CA ALA A 293 6.19 -11.91 14.90
C ALA A 293 5.36 -13.20 14.80
N VAL A 294 5.58 -14.02 13.78
CA VAL A 294 4.86 -15.28 13.57
C VAL A 294 4.98 -16.22 14.77
N LYS A 295 6.17 -16.29 15.39
CA LYS A 295 6.39 -17.13 16.58
C LYS A 295 5.66 -16.63 17.83
N ASN A 296 5.44 -15.32 17.96
CA ASN A 296 4.98 -14.70 19.19
C ASN A 296 3.59 -14.07 19.10
N ILE A 297 2.94 -14.05 17.93
CA ILE A 297 1.66 -13.36 17.71
C ILE A 297 0.51 -13.87 18.59
N ILE A 298 0.59 -15.12 19.06
CA ILE A 298 -0.41 -15.71 19.97
C ILE A 298 -0.32 -15.17 21.41
N ARG A 299 0.71 -14.40 21.74
CA ARG A 299 0.90 -13.83 23.08
C ARG A 299 -0.06 -12.67 23.32
N PRO A 300 -0.39 -12.36 24.59
CA PRO A 300 -1.04 -11.10 24.94
C PRO A 300 -0.25 -9.90 24.40
N VAL A 301 -0.95 -8.85 23.95
CA VAL A 301 -0.35 -7.68 23.28
C VAL A 301 0.77 -7.03 24.11
N SER A 302 0.58 -6.91 25.43
CA SER A 302 1.60 -6.34 26.33
C SER A 302 2.87 -7.20 26.41
N GLU A 303 2.72 -8.53 26.48
CA GLU A 303 3.85 -9.47 26.47
C GLU A 303 4.58 -9.46 25.12
N PHE A 304 3.82 -9.45 24.02
CA PHE A 304 4.36 -9.35 22.67
C PHE A 304 5.24 -8.10 22.54
N ARG A 305 4.69 -6.93 22.88
CA ARG A 305 5.39 -5.64 22.76
C ARG A 305 6.64 -5.57 23.63
N ALA A 306 6.56 -6.05 24.88
CA ALA A 306 7.70 -6.07 25.79
C ALA A 306 8.84 -6.95 25.24
N LEU A 307 8.52 -8.15 24.78
CA LEU A 307 9.50 -9.07 24.20
C LEU A 307 10.05 -8.54 22.87
N ALA A 308 9.19 -7.99 22.02
CA ALA A 308 9.57 -7.41 20.74
C ALA A 308 10.59 -6.29 20.94
N ARG A 309 10.36 -5.40 21.90
CA ARG A 309 11.30 -4.32 22.24
C ARG A 309 12.66 -4.85 22.69
N GLN A 310 12.68 -5.88 23.54
CA GLN A 310 13.92 -6.50 23.99
C GLN A 310 14.71 -7.10 22.82
N VAL A 311 14.02 -7.83 21.93
CA VAL A 311 14.64 -8.46 20.75
C VAL A 311 15.14 -7.40 19.77
N ALA A 312 14.34 -6.38 19.46
CA ALA A 312 14.71 -5.29 18.56
C ALA A 312 15.97 -4.57 19.05
N SER A 313 16.03 -4.24 20.35
CA SER A 313 17.19 -3.62 20.99
C SER A 313 18.45 -4.50 20.96
N ALA A 314 18.33 -5.76 21.41
CA ALA A 314 19.46 -6.68 21.46
C ALA A 314 20.04 -7.01 20.08
N SER A 315 19.20 -7.01 19.04
CA SER A 315 19.59 -7.33 17.67
C SER A 315 19.90 -6.11 16.79
N HIS A 316 19.72 -4.90 17.32
CA HIS A 316 19.86 -3.64 16.58
C HIS A 316 18.98 -3.58 15.31
N ASN A 317 17.74 -4.08 15.40
CA ASN A 317 16.78 -4.08 14.28
C ASN A 317 16.00 -2.76 14.25
N CYS A 318 16.50 -1.78 13.50
CA CYS A 318 15.93 -0.44 13.45
C CYS A 318 14.48 -0.41 12.93
N PRO A 319 14.12 -1.11 11.82
CA PRO A 319 12.74 -1.16 11.35
C PRO A 319 11.76 -1.74 12.37
N MET A 320 12.16 -2.77 13.11
CA MET A 320 11.35 -3.35 14.18
C MET A 320 11.16 -2.38 15.34
N MET A 321 12.21 -1.65 15.76
CA MET A 321 12.08 -0.62 16.81
C MET A 321 11.10 0.48 16.41
N GLU A 322 11.21 0.94 15.16
CA GLU A 322 10.37 1.99 14.63
C GLU A 322 8.90 1.55 14.58
N ASP A 323 8.63 0.37 14.02
CA ASP A 323 7.26 -0.18 13.92
C ASP A 323 6.59 -0.30 15.29
N LEU A 324 7.31 -0.83 16.29
CA LEU A 324 6.83 -0.90 17.67
C LEU A 324 6.51 0.48 18.24
N ALA A 325 7.34 1.49 17.94
CA ALA A 325 7.11 2.84 18.39
C ALA A 325 5.85 3.45 17.76
N LEU A 326 5.62 3.19 16.48
CA LEU A 326 4.41 3.62 15.77
C LEU A 326 3.16 2.89 16.30
N MET A 327 3.26 1.61 16.68
CA MET A 327 2.19 0.90 17.38
C MET A 327 1.85 1.51 18.75
N GLU A 328 2.85 2.01 19.48
CA GLU A 328 2.63 2.73 20.75
C GLU A 328 1.95 4.08 20.50
N ALA A 329 2.40 4.84 19.49
CA ALA A 329 1.80 6.11 19.12
C ALA A 329 0.31 5.95 18.77
N ARG A 330 -0.05 4.91 17.99
CA ARG A 330 -1.45 4.59 17.68
C ARG A 330 -2.26 4.16 18.89
N GLY A 331 -1.61 3.54 19.88
CA GLY A 331 -2.22 3.23 21.17
C GLY A 331 -2.43 4.44 22.09
N GLY A 332 -1.99 5.63 21.68
CA GLY A 332 -2.01 6.84 22.52
C GLY A 332 -0.88 6.91 23.55
N HIS A 333 0.06 5.96 23.55
CA HIS A 333 1.20 5.91 24.46
C HIS A 333 2.37 6.74 23.93
N PHE A 334 2.16 8.06 23.80
CA PHE A 334 3.10 8.96 23.11
C PHE A 334 4.45 9.09 23.81
N ALA A 335 4.51 8.93 25.13
CA ALA A 335 5.76 8.97 25.89
C ALA A 335 6.65 7.76 25.57
N GLU A 336 6.07 6.57 25.55
CA GLU A 336 6.71 5.33 25.13
C GLU A 336 7.11 5.41 23.66
N ALA A 337 6.21 5.88 22.79
CA ALA A 337 6.48 6.07 21.37
C ALA A 337 7.69 6.98 21.14
N ALA A 338 7.74 8.17 21.75
CA ALA A 338 8.86 9.09 21.61
C ALA A 338 10.19 8.48 22.11
N SER A 339 10.15 7.70 23.20
CA SER A 339 11.33 6.98 23.69
C SER A 339 11.83 5.91 22.71
N HIS A 340 10.92 5.17 22.06
CA HIS A 340 11.29 4.12 21.11
C HIS A 340 11.72 4.72 19.77
N LEU A 341 11.07 5.79 19.30
CA LEU A 341 11.47 6.54 18.09
C LEU A 341 12.86 7.14 18.26
N GLN A 342 13.20 7.66 19.44
CA GLN A 342 14.57 8.09 19.72
C GLN A 342 15.57 6.95 19.55
N GLN A 343 15.26 5.74 20.05
CA GLN A 343 16.12 4.55 19.88
C GLN A 343 16.26 4.18 18.40
N ALA A 344 15.14 4.10 17.67
CA ALA A 344 15.12 3.82 16.23
C ALA A 344 15.94 4.85 15.44
N ARG A 345 15.78 6.15 15.73
CA ARG A 345 16.54 7.23 15.09
C ARG A 345 18.05 7.11 15.33
N THR A 346 18.47 6.68 16.52
CA THR A 346 19.90 6.43 16.81
C THR A 346 20.43 5.13 16.21
N CYS A 347 19.53 4.20 15.85
CA CYS A 347 19.86 2.94 15.19
C CYS A 347 20.11 3.16 13.69
N TYR A 348 19.31 4.00 13.04
CA TYR A 348 19.45 4.26 11.61
C TYR A 348 20.72 5.04 11.25
N ALA A 349 21.35 4.64 10.14
CA ALA A 349 22.49 5.34 9.54
C ALA A 349 22.09 6.20 8.33
N GLN A 350 21.02 5.82 7.62
CA GLN A 350 20.57 6.54 6.42
C GLN A 350 19.82 7.82 6.80
N ARG A 351 20.16 8.91 6.10
CA ARG A 351 19.59 10.24 6.40
C ARG A 351 18.07 10.28 6.25
N ASP A 352 17.53 9.59 5.24
CA ASP A 352 16.09 9.56 4.98
C ASP A 352 15.33 8.81 6.09
N ASP A 353 15.86 7.70 6.58
CA ASP A 353 15.28 7.00 7.74
C ASP A 353 15.34 7.86 9.01
N ILE A 354 16.48 8.52 9.27
CA ILE A 354 16.63 9.43 10.42
C ILE A 354 15.60 10.57 10.35
N LEU A 355 15.41 11.17 9.16
CA LEU A 355 14.46 12.25 8.94
C LEU A 355 13.02 11.79 9.15
N ARG A 356 12.67 10.63 8.59
CA ARG A 356 11.34 10.04 8.72
C ARG A 356 11.02 9.75 10.18
N VAL A 357 11.91 9.09 10.91
CA VAL A 357 11.73 8.84 12.35
C VAL A 357 11.67 10.14 13.15
N ALA A 358 12.43 11.18 12.76
CA ALA A 358 12.38 12.48 13.43
C ALA A 358 11.02 13.19 13.25
N LEU A 359 10.35 13.05 12.12
CA LEU A 359 9.00 13.56 11.90
C LEU A 359 8.01 12.92 12.89
N GLU A 360 8.04 11.60 12.99
CA GLU A 360 7.19 10.83 13.91
C GLU A 360 7.50 11.14 15.38
N GLU A 361 8.79 11.25 15.74
CA GLU A 361 9.23 11.57 17.11
C GLU A 361 8.80 12.98 17.51
N ALA A 362 8.92 13.95 16.59
CA ALA A 362 8.47 15.32 16.81
C ALA A 362 6.95 15.38 17.01
N ASP A 363 6.16 14.68 16.18
CA ASP A 363 4.71 14.58 16.35
C ASP A 363 4.32 13.95 17.71
N ALA A 364 5.01 12.88 18.12
CA ALA A 364 4.81 12.29 19.44
C ALA A 364 5.10 13.29 20.59
N TRP A 365 6.10 14.17 20.45
CA TRP A 365 6.35 15.25 21.42
C TRP A 365 5.25 16.32 21.39
N LEU A 366 4.72 16.66 20.22
CA LEU A 366 3.61 17.62 20.09
C LEU A 366 2.33 17.11 20.75
N LYS A 367 2.00 15.83 20.55
CA LYS A 367 0.85 15.16 21.21
C LYS A 367 1.00 15.06 22.74
N GLN A 368 2.22 15.19 23.26
CA GLN A 368 2.51 15.33 24.69
C GLN A 368 2.50 16.78 25.19
N ASN A 369 2.13 17.77 24.37
CA ASN A 369 2.26 19.19 24.66
C ASN A 369 3.71 19.63 24.98
N GLN A 370 4.70 19.03 24.31
CA GLN A 370 6.14 19.36 24.48
C GLN A 370 6.77 19.97 23.21
N PRO A 371 6.25 21.10 22.69
CA PRO A 371 6.70 21.68 21.41
C PRO A 371 8.16 22.15 21.43
N LYS A 372 8.70 22.50 22.60
CA LYS A 372 10.12 22.87 22.74
C LYS A 372 11.04 21.70 22.44
N ARG A 373 10.68 20.47 22.86
CA ARG A 373 11.47 19.27 22.60
C ARG A 373 11.38 18.85 21.14
N ALA A 374 10.18 18.97 20.54
CA ALA A 374 10.00 18.78 19.10
C ALA A 374 10.90 19.74 18.32
N LEU A 375 10.89 21.04 18.63
CA LEU A 375 11.71 22.04 17.95
C LEU A 375 13.22 21.78 18.11
N GLU A 376 13.67 21.41 19.32
CA GLU A 376 15.08 21.06 19.57
C GLU A 376 15.51 19.83 18.75
N LEU A 377 14.69 18.79 18.72
CA LEU A 377 14.92 17.60 17.90
C LEU A 377 15.04 17.97 16.42
N VAL A 378 14.06 18.71 15.88
CA VAL A 378 14.01 19.10 14.47
C VAL A 378 15.28 19.87 14.07
N ARG A 379 15.68 20.86 14.87
CA ARG A 379 16.92 21.63 14.65
C ARG A 379 18.17 20.76 14.68
N ASN A 380 18.23 19.82 15.63
CA ASN A 380 19.37 18.93 15.75
C ASN A 380 19.51 18.02 14.52
N VAL A 381 18.40 17.49 13.99
CA VAL A 381 18.40 16.64 12.80
C VAL A 381 18.70 17.46 11.54
N LEU A 382 18.14 18.66 11.39
CA LEU A 382 18.44 19.55 10.27
C LEU A 382 19.92 19.94 10.19
N ARG A 383 20.64 19.98 11.32
CA ARG A 383 22.08 20.26 11.34
C ARG A 383 22.91 19.14 10.69
N THR A 384 22.44 17.89 10.75
CA THR A 384 23.18 16.71 10.24
C THR A 384 22.61 16.14 8.95
N ALA A 385 21.33 16.38 8.65
CA ALA A 385 20.61 15.85 7.50
C ALA A 385 19.86 16.93 6.70
N GLY A 386 20.23 18.20 6.85
CA GLY A 386 19.54 19.33 6.23
C GLY A 386 19.60 19.36 4.71
N ASP A 387 20.50 18.62 4.09
CA ASP A 387 20.65 18.53 2.62
C ASP A 387 19.89 17.35 2.00
N ALA A 388 19.29 16.46 2.81
CA ALA A 388 18.58 15.32 2.28
C ALA A 388 17.22 15.71 1.68
N PRO A 389 16.67 14.93 0.73
CA PRO A 389 15.45 15.29 0.00
C PRO A 389 14.25 15.62 0.89
N GLY A 390 14.08 14.90 2.01
CA GLY A 390 12.97 15.14 2.95
C GLY A 390 13.17 16.26 3.97
N ALA A 391 14.34 16.92 4.00
CA ALA A 391 14.62 18.02 4.91
C ALA A 391 13.63 19.20 4.82
N PRO A 392 13.03 19.57 3.66
CA PRO A 392 11.99 20.59 3.58
C PRO A 392 10.81 20.37 4.54
N LEU A 393 10.42 19.12 4.82
CA LEU A 393 9.35 18.81 5.77
C LEU A 393 9.72 19.22 7.19
N LEU A 394 10.94 18.88 7.63
CA LEU A 394 11.45 19.32 8.92
C LEU A 394 11.64 20.83 8.99
N ARG A 395 12.06 21.49 7.91
CA ARG A 395 12.15 22.97 7.88
C ARG A 395 10.78 23.62 8.04
N LYS A 396 9.76 23.08 7.38
CA LYS A 396 8.38 23.55 7.54
C LYS A 396 7.93 23.40 8.99
N MET A 397 8.16 22.23 9.59
CA MET A 397 7.87 21.99 11.00
C MET A 397 8.65 22.95 11.93
N GLU A 398 9.93 23.22 11.66
CA GLU A 398 10.73 24.19 12.41
C GLU A 398 10.10 25.60 12.35
N GLN A 399 9.68 26.03 11.16
CA GLN A 399 9.04 27.33 10.94
C GLN A 399 7.74 27.41 11.73
N ASP A 400 6.85 26.41 11.60
CA ASP A 400 5.56 26.36 12.28
C ASP A 400 5.72 26.40 13.81
N LEU A 401 6.73 25.71 14.35
CA LEU A 401 7.03 25.68 15.79
C LEU A 401 7.76 26.94 16.31
N SER A 402 8.36 27.73 15.42
CA SER A 402 9.11 28.94 15.80
C SER A 402 8.22 30.18 15.90
N VAL A 403 7.01 30.16 15.33
CA VAL A 403 6.05 31.26 15.42
C VAL A 403 5.38 31.26 16.80
N PRO A 404 5.38 32.38 17.56
CA PRO A 404 4.66 32.47 18.83
C PRO A 404 3.16 32.23 18.61
N SER A 405 2.54 31.34 19.39
CA SER A 405 1.09 31.09 19.33
C SER A 405 0.30 32.37 19.60
N THR A 406 -0.19 33.04 18.56
CA THR A 406 -1.14 34.15 18.70
C THR A 406 -2.54 33.58 18.95
N SER A 407 -2.76 33.06 20.15
CA SER A 407 -4.10 32.79 20.66
C SER A 407 -4.25 33.48 22.01
N SER A 408 -4.63 34.76 21.97
CA SER A 408 -5.27 35.38 23.12
C SER A 408 -6.58 34.63 23.39
N PRO A 409 -6.84 34.16 24.62
CA PRO A 409 -8.19 33.73 24.97
C PRO A 409 -9.10 34.96 24.88
N ALA A 410 -10.16 34.87 24.08
CA ALA A 410 -11.28 35.78 24.21
C ALA A 410 -11.75 35.70 25.66
N LYS A 411 -11.59 36.81 26.40
CA LYS A 411 -12.13 36.95 27.75
C LYS A 411 -13.66 36.87 27.71
N PRO A 412 -14.28 36.38 28.79
CA PRO A 412 -15.67 35.91 28.83
C PRO A 412 -16.72 36.97 28.48
#